data_AF-A0A6J4NY69-F1
#
_entry.id   AF-A0A6J4NY69-F1
#
_cell.length_a   1.000
_cell.length_b   1.000
_cell.length_c   1.000
_cell.angle_alpha   90.00
_cell.angle_beta   90.00
_cell.angle_gamma   90.00
#
_symmetry.space_group_name_H-M   'P 1'
#
loop_
_entity.id
_entity.type
_entity.pdbx_description
1 polymer ?
#
loop_
_entity_poly.entity_id
_entity_poly.type
_entity_poly.pdbx_seq_one_letter_code
_entity_poly.pdbx_strand_id
1 'polypeptide(L)'
;MTNEQSALEREIEEARQRLASTIDQLAHRASPKTIVGREVTSVKSHFVHLESGAPRTDNIIKVAGGVVGAIVLLAIIRKIAR
;
A
#
# COMPACT_ATOMS: atom_id res chain seq x y z
N MET A 1 0.84 33.53 -39.83
CA MET A 1 1.57 33.79 -38.57
C MET A 1 0.64 33.96 -37.37
N THR A 2 -0.13 35.06 -37.21
CA THR A 2 -1.01 35.26 -36.03
C THR A 2 -2.13 34.22 -35.89
N ASN A 3 -2.77 33.81 -36.99
CA ASN A 3 -3.80 32.78 -36.95
C ASN A 3 -3.26 31.40 -36.53
N GLU A 4 -2.05 31.05 -36.97
CA GLU A 4 -1.39 29.78 -36.61
C GLU A 4 -0.98 29.76 -35.13
N GLN A 5 -0.54 30.90 -34.59
CA GLN A 5 -0.29 31.04 -33.15
C GLN A 5 -1.58 30.87 -32.33
N SER A 6 -2.68 31.51 -32.76
CA SER A 6 -3.97 31.38 -32.06
C SER A 6 -4.53 29.96 -32.11
N ALA A 7 -4.27 29.22 -33.20
CA ALA A 7 -4.69 27.83 -33.34
C ALA A 7 -3.88 26.94 -32.39
N LEU A 8 -2.56 27.15 -32.32
CA LEU A 8 -1.67 26.42 -31.42
C LEU A 8 -2.01 26.67 -29.94
N GLU A 9 -2.30 27.92 -29.57
CA GLU A 9 -2.74 28.26 -28.20
C GLU A 9 -4.04 27.54 -27.81
N ARG A 10 -5.00 27.45 -28.74
CA ARG A 10 -6.24 26.69 -28.52
C ARG A 10 -5.98 25.20 -28.35
N GLU A 11 -5.14 24.61 -29.20
CA GLU A 11 -4.78 23.19 -29.08
C GLU A 11 -4.06 22.88 -27.76
N ILE A 12 -3.17 23.77 -27.31
CA ILE A 12 -2.48 23.63 -26.01
C ILE A 12 -3.48 23.69 -24.86
N GLU A 13 -4.45 24.61 -24.91
CA GLU A 13 -5.44 24.73 -23.85
C GLU A 13 -6.39 23.52 -23.81
N GLU A 14 -6.80 23.00 -24.97
CA GLU A 14 -7.54 21.75 -25.04
C GLU A 14 -6.73 20.56 -24.50
N ALA A 15 -5.45 20.46 -24.86
CA ALA A 15 -4.57 19.41 -24.35
C ALA A 15 -4.39 19.49 -22.83
N ARG A 16 -4.26 20.71 -22.28
CA ARG A 16 -4.20 20.96 -20.83
C ARG A 16 -5.47 20.50 -20.12
N GLN A 17 -6.63 20.83 -20.65
CA GLN A 17 -7.91 20.42 -20.06
C GLN A 17 -8.09 18.89 -20.06
N ARG A 18 -7.73 18.23 -21.17
CA ARG A 18 -7.75 16.76 -21.26
C ARG A 18 -6.77 16.12 -20.28
N LEU A 19 -5.58 16.69 -20.14
CA LEU A 19 -4.58 16.21 -19.18
C LEU A 19 -5.04 16.40 -17.73
N ALA A 20 -5.59 17.56 -17.38
CA ALA A 20 -6.12 17.82 -16.03
C ALA A 20 -7.22 16.81 -15.66
N SER A 21 -8.16 16.54 -16.57
CA SER A 21 -9.20 15.52 -16.39
C SER A 21 -8.60 14.11 -16.19
N THR A 22 -7.59 13.76 -16.98
CA THR A 22 -6.89 12.47 -16.86
C THR A 22 -6.15 12.33 -15.54
N ILE A 23 -5.49 13.41 -15.09
CA ILE A 23 -4.77 13.46 -13.81
C ILE A 23 -5.75 13.31 -12.65
N ASP A 24 -6.90 13.99 -12.68
CA ASP A 24 -7.90 13.90 -11.60
C ASP A 24 -8.48 12.48 -11.48
N GLN A 25 -8.79 11.84 -12.61
CA GLN A 25 -9.20 10.44 -12.64
C GLN A 25 -8.11 9.50 -12.11
N LEU A 26 -6.85 9.74 -12.48
CA LEU A 26 -5.73 8.92 -12.01
C LEU A 26 -5.47 9.13 -10.52
N ALA A 27 -5.54 10.36 -10.02
CA ALA A 27 -5.41 10.69 -8.60
C ALA A 27 -6.52 10.04 -7.76
N HIS A 28 -7.75 10.04 -8.27
CA HIS A 28 -8.87 9.36 -7.62
C HIS A 28 -8.69 7.83 -7.60
N ARG A 29 -8.25 7.23 -8.71
CA ARG A 29 -8.05 5.77 -8.83
C ARG A 29 -6.80 5.28 -8.09
N ALA A 30 -5.74 6.08 -8.07
CA ALA A 30 -4.55 5.87 -7.26
C ALA A 30 -4.78 6.26 -5.80
N SER A 31 -6.00 6.67 -5.42
CA SER A 31 -6.27 7.07 -4.06
C SER A 31 -5.88 5.93 -3.11
N PRO A 32 -5.01 6.21 -2.11
CA PRO A 32 -4.44 5.19 -1.24
C PRO A 32 -5.50 4.33 -0.54
N LYS A 33 -6.71 4.87 -0.37
CA LYS A 33 -7.82 4.26 0.35
C LYS A 33 -8.20 2.88 -0.19
N THR A 34 -8.12 2.66 -1.51
CA THR A 34 -8.43 1.35 -2.12
C THR A 34 -7.23 0.39 -2.14
N ILE A 35 -6.01 0.93 -2.17
CA ILE A 35 -4.78 0.14 -2.11
C ILE A 35 -4.60 -0.43 -0.70
N VAL A 36 -4.76 0.42 0.32
CA VAL A 36 -4.63 0.05 1.73
C VAL A 36 -5.61 -1.07 2.11
N GLY A 37 -6.85 -1.04 1.60
CA GLY A 37 -7.82 -2.11 1.88
C GLY A 37 -7.35 -3.49 1.41
N ARG A 38 -6.73 -3.56 0.22
CA ARG A 38 -6.20 -4.81 -0.32
C ARG A 38 -4.98 -5.28 0.47
N GLU A 39 -4.07 -4.37 0.79
CA GLU A 39 -2.88 -4.69 1.58
C GLU A 39 -3.23 -5.15 3.00
N VAL A 40 -4.14 -4.44 3.68
CA VAL A 40 -4.61 -4.82 5.01
C VAL A 40 -5.31 -6.18 4.98
N THR A 41 -6.12 -6.45 3.96
CA THR A 41 -6.79 -7.75 3.80
C THR A 41 -5.78 -8.87 3.55
N SER A 42 -4.76 -8.61 2.71
CA SER A 42 -3.66 -9.54 2.46
C SER A 42 -2.94 -9.90 3.74
N VAL A 43 -2.52 -8.91 4.54
CA VAL A 43 -1.87 -9.15 5.83
C VAL A 43 -2.80 -9.88 6.78
N LYS A 44 -4.07 -9.47 6.90
CA LYS A 44 -5.05 -10.10 7.79
C LYS A 44 -5.31 -11.56 7.43
N SER A 45 -5.30 -11.91 6.14
CA SER A 45 -5.53 -13.28 5.67
C SER A 45 -4.49 -14.30 6.18
N HIS A 46 -3.30 -13.84 6.54
CA HIS A 46 -2.27 -14.69 7.14
C HIS A 46 -2.64 -15.15 8.56
N PHE A 47 -3.43 -14.34 9.27
CA PHE A 47 -3.76 -14.54 10.68
C PHE A 47 -5.23 -14.84 10.92
N VAL A 48 -6.11 -14.60 9.94
CA VAL A 48 -7.56 -14.81 10.06
C VAL A 48 -8.11 -15.39 8.76
N HIS A 49 -8.98 -16.39 8.87
CA HIS A 49 -9.71 -16.92 7.72
C HIS A 49 -10.68 -15.87 7.20
N LEU A 50 -10.59 -15.53 5.91
CA LEU A 50 -11.42 -14.47 5.30
C LEU A 50 -12.90 -14.86 5.20
N GLU A 51 -13.20 -16.15 5.09
CA GLU A 51 -14.56 -16.66 4.88
C GLU A 51 -15.31 -16.87 6.20
N SER A 52 -14.66 -17.47 7.20
CA SER A 52 -15.27 -17.75 8.51
C SER A 52 -14.98 -16.69 9.57
N GLY A 53 -14.02 -15.81 9.35
CA GLY A 53 -13.52 -14.87 10.37
C GLY A 53 -12.73 -15.52 11.50
N ALA A 54 -12.52 -16.84 11.46
CA ALA A 54 -11.83 -17.58 12.51
C ALA A 54 -10.33 -17.23 12.56
N PRO A 55 -9.73 -17.03 13.74
CA PRO A 55 -8.29 -16.85 13.88
C PRO A 55 -7.52 -18.08 13.38
N ARG A 56 -6.42 -17.84 12.65
CA ARG A 56 -5.46 -18.87 12.24
C ARG A 56 -4.46 -19.07 13.37
N THR A 57 -4.92 -19.73 14.44
CA THR A 57 -4.17 -19.89 15.70
C THR A 57 -2.79 -20.49 15.48
N ASP A 58 -2.64 -21.42 14.53
CA ASP A 58 -1.34 -22.00 14.17
C ASP A 58 -0.32 -20.94 13.71
N ASN A 59 -0.71 -20.05 12.81
CA ASN A 59 0.17 -18.95 12.34
C ASN A 59 0.48 -17.96 13.46
N ILE A 60 -0.52 -17.63 14.29
CA ILE A 60 -0.35 -16.70 15.41
C ILE A 60 0.66 -17.27 16.41
N ILE A 61 0.51 -18.56 16.78
CA ILE A 61 1.42 -19.25 17.70
C ILE A 61 2.84 -19.30 17.12
N LYS A 62 3.00 -19.58 15.83
CA LYS A 62 4.32 -19.59 15.16
C LYS A 62 5.03 -18.25 15.27
N VAL A 63 4.35 -17.15 14.95
CA VAL A 63 4.93 -15.80 15.03
C VAL A 63 5.23 -15.43 16.48
N ALA A 64 4.29 -15.69 17.41
CA ALA A 64 4.50 -15.42 18.83
C ALA A 64 5.71 -16.19 19.38
N GLY A 65 5.81 -17.49 19.08
CA GLY A 65 6.95 -18.32 19.45
C GLY A 65 8.26 -17.80 18.85
N GLY A 66 8.26 -17.36 17.59
CA GLY A 66 9.41 -16.75 16.94
C GLY A 66 9.88 -15.47 17.64
N VAL A 67 8.96 -14.58 18.00
CA VAL A 67 9.26 -13.33 18.73
C VAL A 67 9.83 -13.65 20.12
N VAL A 68 9.18 -14.55 20.87
CA VAL A 68 9.66 -14.96 22.19
C VAL A 68 11.06 -15.59 22.09
N GLY A 69 11.27 -16.50 21.13
CA GLY A 69 12.57 -17.12 20.89
C GLY A 69 13.66 -16.12 20.54
N ALA A 70 13.35 -15.13 19.68
CA ALA A 70 14.27 -14.05 19.33
C ALA A 70 14.64 -13.20 20.56
N ILE A 71 13.66 -12.82 21.40
CA ILE A 71 13.92 -12.05 22.63
C ILE A 71 14.83 -12.84 23.58
N VAL A 72 14.54 -14.13 23.79
CA VAL A 72 15.35 -15.01 24.64
C VAL A 72 16.77 -15.12 24.10
N LEU A 73 16.93 -15.34 22.79
CA LEU A 73 18.23 -15.40 22.14
C LEU A 73 19.02 -14.10 22.32
N LEU A 74 18.38 -12.95 22.07
CA LEU A 74 19.01 -11.63 22.25
C LEU A 74 19.40 -11.38 23.71
N ALA A 75 18.59 -11.82 24.68
CA ALA A 75 18.91 -11.70 26.10
C ALA A 75 20.13 -12.55 26.48
N ILE A 76 20.23 -13.78 25.94
CA ILE A 76 21.41 -14.65 26.14
C ILE A 76 22.66 -14.01 25.55
N ILE A 77 22.58 -13.52 24.31
CA ILE A 77 23.70 -12.83 23.65
C ILE A 77 24.15 -11.63 24.50
N ARG A 78 23.19 -10.80 24.95
CA ARG A 78 23.46 -9.63 25.80
C ARG A 78 24.10 -10.01 27.14
N LYS A 79 23.74 -11.17 27.71
CA LYS A 79 24.30 -11.68 28.96
C LYS A 79 25.75 -12.16 28.77
N ILE A 80 26.10 -12.75 27.63
CA ILE A 80 27.45 -13.27 27.34
C ILE A 80 28.40 -12.13 26.92
N ALA A 81 27.88 -11.12 26.24
CA ALA A 81 28.65 -9.96 25.80
C ALA A 81 28.91 -8.92 26.90
N ARG A 82 28.35 -9.11 28.11
CA ARG A 82 28.59 -8.32 29.31
C ARG A 82 29.54 -9.05 30.24
#